data_AF-A0A6J7MZ93-F1
#
_entry.id   AF-A0A6J7MZ93-F1
#
_cell.length_a   1.000
_cell.length_b   1.000
_cell.length_c   1.000
_cell.angle_alpha   90.00
_cell.angle_beta   90.00
_cell.angle_gamma   90.00
#
_symmetry.space_group_name_H-M   'P 1'
#
loop_
_entity.id
_entity.type
_entity.pdbx_description
1 polymer ?
#
loop_
_entity_poly.entity_id
_entity_poly.type
_entity_poly.pdbx_seq_one_letter_code
_entity_poly.pdbx_strand_id
1 'polypeptide(L)'
;MVSMDGHKMSKSRGNLVFVDKLRTEHDPMAIRLGLIEHHYRVEWEWDEGLMGRNQERLSKWRSTRSATKVPSGRTLLDDVRAALDDDLDTPAAVRMIDEAAQRGFDVGDAASLMGVLM
;
A
#
# COMPACT_ATOMS: atom_id res chain seq x y z
N MET A 1 10.36 4.57 -12.03
CA MET A 1 11.50 3.63 -11.99
C MET A 1 11.86 3.38 -10.53
N VAL A 2 12.48 2.24 -10.19
CA VAL A 2 12.92 1.95 -8.81
C VAL A 2 14.44 2.03 -8.73
N SER A 3 14.95 2.81 -7.78
CA SER A 3 16.38 2.89 -7.41
C SER A 3 16.65 2.19 -6.08
N MET A 4 17.90 1.92 -5.78
CA MET A 4 18.39 1.44 -4.49
C MET A 4 19.80 1.98 -4.31
N ASP A 5 20.07 2.61 -3.17
CA ASP A 5 21.34 3.28 -2.84
C ASP A 5 21.78 4.29 -3.92
N GLY A 6 20.86 5.17 -4.35
CA GLY A 6 21.12 6.18 -5.38
C GLY A 6 21.34 5.62 -6.79
N HIS A 7 21.08 4.34 -7.02
CA HIS A 7 21.32 3.69 -8.31
C HIS A 7 20.08 2.96 -8.82
N LYS A 8 19.81 3.08 -10.13
CA LYS A 8 18.78 2.29 -10.79
C LYS A 8 18.97 0.79 -10.48
N MET A 9 17.88 0.11 -10.12
CA MET A 9 17.89 -1.34 -9.96
C MET A 9 18.07 -2.03 -11.33
N SER A 10 19.09 -2.88 -11.46
CA SER A 10 19.35 -3.64 -12.68
C SER A 10 20.06 -4.97 -12.42
N LYS A 11 19.84 -5.95 -13.31
CA LYS A 11 20.57 -7.22 -13.29
C LYS A 11 22.09 -7.01 -13.35
N SER A 12 22.54 -6.10 -14.22
CA SER A 12 23.97 -5.83 -14.44
C SER A 12 24.68 -5.27 -13.20
N ARG A 13 23.96 -4.55 -12.33
CA ARG A 13 24.50 -4.01 -11.08
C ARG A 13 24.36 -4.94 -9.89
N GLY A 14 23.64 -6.06 -10.04
CA GLY A 14 23.45 -7.03 -8.96
C GLY A 14 22.59 -6.53 -7.79
N ASN A 15 21.88 -5.40 -7.94
CA ASN A 15 21.08 -4.77 -6.89
C ASN A 15 19.58 -5.04 -7.04
N LEU A 16 19.20 -6.22 -7.55
CA LEU A 16 17.79 -6.59 -7.66
C LEU A 16 17.29 -7.23 -6.37
N VAL A 17 16.10 -6.81 -5.95
CA VAL A 17 15.28 -7.54 -4.99
C VAL A 17 14.24 -8.33 -5.78
N PHE A 18 14.25 -9.65 -5.62
CA PHE A 18 13.35 -10.52 -6.37
C PHE A 18 12.08 -10.84 -5.56
N VAL A 19 10.92 -10.71 -6.21
CA VAL A 19 9.61 -10.94 -5.58
C VAL A 19 9.44 -12.40 -5.15
N ASP A 20 10.05 -13.35 -5.88
CA ASP A 20 10.00 -14.77 -5.54
C ASP A 20 10.68 -15.09 -4.22
N LYS A 21 11.76 -14.36 -3.87
CA LYS A 21 12.40 -14.40 -2.57
C LYS A 21 11.59 -13.63 -1.52
N LEU A 22 11.17 -12.40 -1.81
CA LEU A 22 10.40 -11.58 -0.87
C LEU A 22 9.14 -12.29 -0.35
N ARG A 23 8.40 -12.97 -1.22
CA ARG A 23 7.16 -13.69 -0.83
C ARG A 23 7.40 -14.90 0.09
N THR A 24 8.65 -15.32 0.27
CA THR A 24 9.00 -16.37 1.25
C THR A 24 9.24 -15.79 2.64
N GLU A 25 9.46 -14.48 2.73
CA GLU A 25 9.81 -13.76 3.97
C GLU A 25 8.67 -12.83 4.43
N HIS A 26 7.84 -12.35 3.50
CA HIS A 26 6.80 -11.35 3.76
C HIS A 26 5.43 -11.74 3.19
N ASP A 27 4.38 -11.24 3.83
CA ASP A 27 3.01 -11.33 3.33
C ASP A 27 2.92 -10.66 1.93
N PRO A 28 2.41 -11.36 0.90
CA PRO A 28 2.23 -10.77 -0.44
C PRO A 28 1.42 -9.47 -0.46
N MET A 29 0.51 -9.27 0.50
CA MET A 29 -0.25 -8.03 0.62
C MET A 29 0.59 -6.88 1.16
N ALA A 30 1.60 -7.15 2.01
CA ALA A 30 2.57 -6.14 2.42
C ALA A 30 3.52 -5.77 1.27
N ILE A 31 3.92 -6.77 0.46
CA ILE A 31 4.69 -6.52 -0.78
C ILE A 31 3.88 -5.63 -1.72
N ARG A 32 2.58 -5.93 -1.92
CA ARG A 32 1.69 -5.11 -2.74
C ARG A 32 1.59 -3.68 -2.21
N LEU A 33 1.42 -3.49 -0.90
CA LEU A 33 1.38 -2.16 -0.26
C LEU A 33 2.66 -1.37 -0.53
N GLY A 34 3.83 -2.01 -0.43
CA GLY A 34 5.11 -1.38 -0.74
C GLY A 34 5.26 -0.95 -2.20
N LEU A 35 4.46 -1.49 -3.11
CA LEU A 35 4.42 -1.03 -4.51
C LEU A 35 3.40 0.10 -4.71
N ILE A 36 2.19 -0.04 -4.17
CA ILE A 36 1.08 0.89 -4.43
C ILE A 36 1.12 2.14 -3.55
N GLU A 37 1.97 2.20 -2.53
CA GLU A 37 2.23 3.45 -1.79
C GLU A 37 2.97 4.50 -2.64
N HIS A 38 3.44 4.13 -3.83
CA HIS A 38 4.07 5.01 -4.81
C HIS A 38 3.21 5.16 -6.06
N HIS A 39 3.14 6.38 -6.61
CA HIS A 39 2.45 6.61 -7.88
C HIS A 39 3.22 5.95 -9.02
N TYR A 40 2.53 5.25 -9.92
CA TYR A 40 3.18 4.47 -10.99
C TYR A 40 4.09 5.28 -11.94
N ARG A 41 3.89 6.60 -12.05
CA ARG A 41 4.68 7.50 -12.90
C ARG A 41 5.88 8.13 -12.18
N VAL A 42 5.94 8.01 -10.86
CA VAL A 42 6.96 8.65 -10.03
C VAL A 42 8.08 7.64 -9.75
N GLU A 43 9.32 8.10 -9.89
CA GLU A 43 10.47 7.31 -9.47
C GLU A 43 10.57 7.28 -7.95
N TRP A 44 10.93 6.12 -7.40
CA TRP A 44 11.05 5.95 -5.96
C TRP A 44 12.23 5.05 -5.63
N GLU A 45 12.70 5.15 -4.39
CA GLU A 45 13.86 4.42 -3.92
C GLU A 45 13.45 3.29 -2.98
N TRP A 46 13.92 2.09 -3.28
CA TRP A 46 13.85 0.93 -2.40
C TRP A 46 14.77 1.15 -1.21
N ASP A 47 14.22 0.98 -0.01
CA ASP A 47 14.95 0.94 1.25
C ASP A 47 14.62 -0.33 2.04
N GLU A 48 15.52 -0.72 2.93
CA GLU A 48 15.39 -1.95 3.74
C GLU A 48 14.18 -1.91 4.71
N GLY A 49 13.70 -0.72 5.06
CA GLY A 49 12.53 -0.54 5.92
C GLY A 49 11.19 -0.75 5.22
N LEU A 50 11.17 -0.87 3.88
CA LEU A 50 9.95 -0.93 3.06
C LEU A 50 9.01 -2.06 3.48
N MET A 51 9.54 -3.26 3.65
CA MET A 51 8.70 -4.40 4.03
C MET A 51 8.24 -4.31 5.49
N GLY A 52 9.07 -3.78 6.39
CA GLY A 52 8.71 -3.60 7.80
C GLY A 52 7.51 -2.67 7.97
N ARG A 53 7.61 -1.44 7.43
CA ARG A 53 6.52 -0.44 7.51
C ARG A 53 5.22 -0.92 6.86
N ASN A 54 5.30 -1.64 5.75
CA ASN A 54 4.12 -2.12 5.04
C ASN A 54 3.46 -3.33 5.71
N GLN A 55 4.21 -4.15 6.46
CA GLN A 55 3.64 -5.16 7.35
C GLN A 55 2.89 -4.53 8.52
N GLU A 56 3.46 -3.50 9.13
CA GLU A 56 2.80 -2.74 10.20
C GLU A 56 1.51 -2.08 9.69
N ARG A 57 1.57 -1.44 8.52
CA ARG A 57 0.40 -0.88 7.83
C ARG A 57 -0.69 -1.94 7.62
N LEU A 58 -0.33 -3.09 7.05
CA LEU A 58 -1.28 -4.18 6.80
C LEU A 58 -1.91 -4.70 8.10
N SER A 59 -1.10 -4.88 9.14
CA SER A 59 -1.58 -5.29 10.47
C SER A 59 -2.56 -4.26 11.04
N LYS A 60 -2.24 -2.97 10.92
CA LYS A 60 -3.13 -1.89 11.34
C LYS A 60 -4.45 -1.92 10.58
N TRP A 61 -4.45 -2.10 9.27
CA TRP A 61 -5.69 -2.17 8.50
C TRP A 61 -6.53 -3.39 8.89
N ARG A 62 -5.90 -4.58 9.00
CA ARG A 62 -6.57 -5.82 9.45
C ARG A 62 -7.22 -5.67 10.84
N SER A 63 -6.60 -4.93 11.75
CA SER A 63 -7.13 -4.70 13.10
C SER A 63 -8.49 -3.98 13.13
N THR A 64 -8.89 -3.35 12.02
CA THR A 64 -10.14 -2.58 11.91
C THR A 64 -11.35 -3.39 11.43
N ARG A 65 -11.17 -4.65 11.01
CA ARG A 65 -12.24 -5.49 10.42
C ARG A 65 -13.49 -5.65 11.29
N SER A 66 -13.33 -5.62 12.61
CA SER A 66 -14.43 -5.76 13.58
C SER A 66 -14.96 -4.41 14.07
N ALA A 67 -14.45 -3.31 13.54
CA ALA A 67 -14.81 -1.97 13.98
C ALA A 67 -16.08 -1.47 13.29
N THR A 68 -16.62 -0.38 13.81
CA THR A 68 -17.82 0.25 13.24
C THR A 68 -17.49 0.78 11.85
N LYS A 69 -18.38 0.55 10.87
CA LYS A 69 -18.27 1.14 9.54
C LYS A 69 -18.35 2.68 9.64
N VAL A 70 -17.72 3.36 8.69
CA VAL A 70 -17.82 4.82 8.55
C VAL A 70 -19.31 5.22 8.44
N PRO A 71 -19.79 6.25 9.16
CA PRO A 71 -21.18 6.70 9.12
C PRO A 71 -21.66 7.01 7.69
N SER A 72 -22.97 6.86 7.45
CA SER A 72 -23.60 7.05 6.13
C SER A 72 -23.42 8.48 5.58
N GLY A 73 -22.87 8.58 4.37
CA GLY A 73 -22.45 9.80 3.66
C GLY A 73 -21.55 9.44 2.46
N ARG A 74 -20.72 10.36 1.95
CA ARG A 74 -19.61 9.99 1.06
C ARG A 74 -18.70 9.03 1.82
N THR A 75 -18.63 7.79 1.35
CA THR A 75 -17.93 6.73 2.08
C THR A 75 -16.43 6.80 1.79
N LEU A 76 -15.61 6.24 2.68
CA LEU A 76 -14.17 6.04 2.40
C LEU A 76 -13.95 5.35 1.04
N LEU A 77 -14.83 4.42 0.67
CA LEU A 77 -14.77 3.74 -0.62
C LEU A 77 -14.96 4.71 -1.80
N ASP A 78 -15.84 5.71 -1.68
CA ASP A 78 -16.06 6.70 -2.74
C ASP A 78 -14.90 7.69 -2.85
N ASP A 79 -14.30 8.07 -1.72
CA ASP A 79 -13.09 8.91 -1.72
C ASP A 79 -11.89 8.18 -2.34
N VAL A 80 -11.72 6.89 -2.02
CA VAL A 80 -10.68 6.05 -2.66
C VAL A 80 -10.96 5.88 -4.16
N ARG A 81 -12.20 5.70 -4.59
CA ARG A 81 -12.54 5.67 -6.03
C ARG A 81 -12.17 6.98 -6.72
N ALA A 82 -12.51 8.12 -6.12
CA ALA A 82 -12.19 9.43 -6.69
C ALA A 82 -10.67 9.63 -6.84
N ALA A 83 -9.87 9.18 -5.87
CA ALA A 83 -8.41 9.20 -5.98
C ALA A 83 -7.89 8.28 -7.09
N LEU A 84 -8.52 7.12 -7.30
CA LEU A 84 -8.16 6.22 -8.40
C LEU A 84 -8.56 6.78 -9.77
N ASP A 85 -9.69 7.49 -9.86
CA ASP A 85 -10.13 8.16 -11.08
C ASP A 85 -9.22 9.35 -11.45
N ASP A 86 -8.53 9.93 -10.47
CA ASP A 86 -7.50 10.96 -10.64
C ASP A 86 -6.12 10.35 -10.93
N ASP A 87 -5.93 9.87 -12.17
CA ASP A 87 -4.67 9.28 -12.67
C ASP A 87 -4.08 8.16 -11.79
N LEU A 88 -4.94 7.31 -11.20
CA LEU A 88 -4.53 6.25 -10.29
C LEU A 88 -3.63 6.78 -9.15
N ASP A 89 -4.06 7.83 -8.45
CA ASP A 89 -3.37 8.35 -7.26
C ASP A 89 -3.48 7.37 -6.08
N THR A 90 -2.75 6.25 -6.21
CA THR A 90 -2.66 5.23 -5.18
C THR A 90 -1.99 5.74 -3.90
N PRO A 91 -1.01 6.69 -3.92
CA PRO A 91 -0.55 7.32 -2.69
C PRO A 91 -1.66 8.05 -1.92
N ALA A 92 -2.55 8.80 -2.60
CA ALA A 92 -3.69 9.43 -1.93
C ALA A 92 -4.66 8.41 -1.37
N ALA A 93 -5.01 7.38 -2.15
CA ALA A 93 -5.87 6.30 -1.68
C ALA A 93 -5.30 5.60 -0.43
N VAL A 94 -4.00 5.28 -0.41
CA VAL A 94 -3.33 4.67 0.76
C VAL A 94 -3.39 5.59 1.97
N ARG A 95 -3.13 6.91 1.81
CA ARG A 95 -3.24 7.88 2.92
C ARG A 95 -4.64 7.93 3.52
N MET A 96 -5.68 7.99 2.67
CA MET A 96 -7.08 8.01 3.13
C MET A 96 -7.43 6.76 3.95
N ILE A 97 -6.95 5.59 3.51
CA ILE A 97 -7.15 4.33 4.23
C ILE A 97 -6.38 4.32 5.55
N ASP A 98 -5.12 4.79 5.56
CA ASP A 98 -4.30 4.91 6.77
C ASP A 98 -5.00 5.81 7.81
N GLU A 99 -5.52 6.96 7.41
CA GLU A 99 -6.25 7.90 8.28
C GLU A 99 -7.53 7.27 8.85
N ALA A 100 -8.32 6.57 8.02
CA ALA A 100 -9.52 5.89 8.47
C ALA A 100 -9.19 4.76 9.47
N ALA A 101 -8.13 4.00 9.21
CA ALA A 101 -7.70 2.92 10.09
C ALA A 101 -7.15 3.46 11.43
N GLN A 102 -6.45 4.60 11.42
CA GLN A 102 -6.01 5.29 12.64
C GLN A 102 -7.19 5.73 13.50
N ARG A 103 -8.27 6.20 12.87
CA ARG A 103 -9.55 6.56 13.54
C ARG A 103 -10.37 5.34 13.96
N GLY A 104 -9.93 4.13 13.64
CA GLY A 104 -10.56 2.88 14.03
C GLY A 104 -11.80 2.54 13.21
N PHE A 105 -11.92 3.00 11.98
CA PHE A 105 -12.99 2.57 11.08
C PHE A 105 -12.59 1.33 10.28
N ASP A 106 -13.56 0.46 9.99
CA ASP A 106 -13.36 -0.67 9.09
C ASP A 106 -13.01 -0.18 7.67
N VAL A 107 -11.81 -0.56 7.20
CA VAL A 107 -11.30 -0.22 5.87
C VAL A 107 -11.41 -1.37 4.86
N GLY A 108 -12.11 -2.45 5.21
CA GLY A 108 -12.36 -3.67 4.43
C GLY A 108 -12.52 -3.47 2.93
N ASP A 109 -13.56 -2.74 2.58
CA ASP A 109 -14.00 -2.56 1.21
C ASP A 109 -13.03 -1.68 0.41
N ALA A 110 -12.47 -0.64 1.05
CA ALA A 110 -11.50 0.27 0.43
C ALA A 110 -10.15 -0.42 0.18
N ALA A 111 -9.64 -1.19 1.14
CA ALA A 111 -8.43 -1.99 0.96
C ALA A 111 -8.61 -3.04 -0.16
N SER A 112 -9.78 -3.68 -0.23
CA SER A 112 -10.10 -4.65 -1.27
C SER A 112 -10.12 -4.01 -2.67
N LEU A 113 -10.62 -2.78 -2.80
CA LEU A 113 -10.56 -2.02 -4.05
C LEU A 113 -9.12 -1.76 -4.51
N MET A 114 -8.20 -1.54 -3.56
CA MET A 114 -6.75 -1.42 -3.84
C MET A 114 -6.08 -2.78 -4.13
N GLY A 115 -6.83 -3.88 -4.10
CA GLY A 115 -6.35 -5.25 -4.23
C GLY A 115 -5.56 -5.75 -3.01
N VAL A 116 -5.74 -5.12 -1.85
CA VAL A 116 -5.14 -5.51 -0.57
C VAL A 116 -6.16 -6.31 0.21
N LEU A 117 -5.98 -7.63 0.25
CA LEU A 117 -6.88 -8.56 0.92
C LEU A 117 -6.55 -8.64 2.42
N MET A 118 -7.56 -8.41 3.25
CA MET A 118 -7.45 -8.30 4.72
C MET A 118 -8.20 -9.39 5.45
#